data_AF-A0A9Q0I5G3-F1
#
_entry.id   AF-A0A9Q0I5G3-F1
#
_cell.length_a   1.000
_cell.length_b   1.000
_cell.length_c   1.000
_cell.angle_alpha   90.00
_cell.angle_beta   90.00
_cell.angle_gamma   90.00
#
_symmetry.space_group_name_H-M   'P 1'
#
loop_
_entity.id
_entity.type
_entity.pdbx_description
1 polymer ?
#
loop_
_entity_poly.entity_id
_entity_poly.type
_entity_poly.pdbx_seq_one_letter_code
_entity_poly.pdbx_strand_id
1 'polypeptide(L)'
;MKVVLSEHNLEQQEGFEQIFNVSKIFVHNYNFRSFNNDIMLIKLSRPAIVNANVQPALIQQSLSVQLKGVSCTVSGWGVTQIYSAYLSPVLRAVDVHIMNFCQYYYWGRINSNMICAGSLFGGKDSCQVTRPIVDENQ
;
A
#
# COMPACT_ATOMS: atom_id res chain seq x y z
N MET A 1 -7.53 -4.90 -15.60
CA MET A 1 -7.35 -4.48 -14.19
C MET A 1 -8.71 -4.39 -13.52
N LYS A 2 -8.86 -5.03 -12.37
CA LYS A 2 -10.05 -4.94 -11.50
C LYS A 2 -9.63 -4.33 -10.15
N VAL A 3 -10.59 -3.76 -9.42
CA VAL A 3 -10.42 -3.35 -8.03
C VAL A 3 -11.39 -4.16 -7.19
N VAL A 4 -10.89 -4.75 -6.11
CA VAL A 4 -11.69 -5.51 -5.14
C VAL A 4 -11.65 -4.79 -3.81
N LEU A 5 -12.81 -4.49 -3.24
CA LEU A 5 -12.95 -3.95 -1.88
C LEU A 5 -13.49 -5.04 -0.95
N SER A 6 -13.19 -4.96 0.35
CA SER A 6 -13.55 -5.96 1.37
C SER A 6 -12.90 -7.35 1.18
N GLU A 7 -11.80 -7.41 0.44
CA GLU A 7 -10.97 -8.62 0.33
C GLU A 7 -10.22 -8.87 1.66
N HIS A 8 -10.18 -10.12 2.13
CA HIS A 8 -9.35 -10.55 3.24
C HIS A 8 -8.53 -11.80 2.90
N ASN A 9 -9.10 -12.78 2.19
CA ASN A 9 -8.40 -13.97 1.73
C ASN A 9 -8.42 -14.15 0.20
N LEU A 10 -7.28 -13.91 -0.46
CA LEU A 10 -7.12 -13.97 -1.92
C LEU A 10 -7.46 -15.32 -2.57
N GLU A 11 -7.52 -16.40 -1.79
CA GLU A 11 -7.82 -17.75 -2.28
C GLU A 11 -9.28 -18.17 -2.03
N GLN A 12 -10.08 -17.31 -1.41
CA GLN A 12 -11.46 -17.62 -1.01
C GLN A 12 -12.40 -16.48 -1.36
N GLN A 13 -13.62 -16.83 -1.77
CA GLN A 13 -14.69 -15.85 -1.90
C GLN A 13 -15.51 -15.86 -0.60
N GLU A 14 -15.36 -14.81 0.20
CA GLU A 14 -15.95 -14.67 1.53
C GLU A 14 -17.37 -14.10 1.48
N GLY A 15 -17.78 -13.54 0.34
CA GLY A 15 -19.13 -13.06 0.06
C GLY A 15 -19.36 -11.59 0.41
N PHE A 16 -18.33 -10.89 0.89
CA PHE A 16 -18.36 -9.46 1.20
C PHE A 16 -17.67 -8.60 0.15
N GLU A 17 -17.00 -9.22 -0.82
CA GLU A 17 -16.18 -8.55 -1.82
C GLU A 17 -17.03 -7.72 -2.77
N GLN A 18 -16.57 -6.51 -3.06
CA GLN A 18 -17.12 -5.68 -4.11
C GLN A 18 -16.11 -5.55 -5.24
N ILE A 19 -16.45 -6.13 -6.40
CA ILE A 19 -15.59 -6.13 -7.59
C ILE A 19 -16.00 -5.01 -8.54
N PHE A 20 -15.00 -4.24 -9.00
CA PHE A 20 -15.17 -3.10 -9.89
C PHE A 20 -14.24 -3.18 -11.10
N ASN A 21 -14.78 -2.79 -12.25
CA ASN A 21 -13.95 -2.40 -13.39
C ASN A 21 -13.40 -0.99 -13.18
N VAL A 22 -12.32 -0.68 -13.87
CA VAL A 22 -11.66 0.63 -13.81
C VAL A 22 -12.17 1.49 -14.96
N SER A 23 -12.74 2.65 -14.64
CA SER A 23 -13.22 3.62 -15.63
C SER A 23 -12.11 4.55 -16.11
N LYS A 24 -11.23 4.99 -15.21
CA LYS A 24 -10.16 5.92 -15.55
C LYS A 24 -9.00 5.81 -14.55
N ILE A 25 -7.79 6.06 -15.03
CA ILE A 25 -6.57 6.14 -14.23
C ILE A 25 -6.00 7.56 -14.41
N PHE A 26 -5.62 8.19 -13.30
CA PHE A 26 -4.98 9.49 -13.26
C PHE A 26 -3.61 9.34 -12.61
N VAL A 27 -2.56 9.32 -13.42
CA VAL A 27 -1.19 9.19 -12.95
C VAL A 27 -0.64 10.59 -12.68
N HIS A 28 -0.01 10.80 -11.52
CA HIS A 28 0.68 12.05 -11.25
C HIS A 28 1.99 12.14 -12.05
N ASN A 29 2.68 13.29 -12.05
CA ASN A 29 3.97 13.48 -12.72
C ASN A 29 5.10 12.62 -12.10
N TYR A 30 5.02 11.31 -12.28
CA TYR A 30 5.89 10.29 -11.72
C TYR A 30 7.25 10.31 -12.41
N ASN A 31 8.32 10.25 -11.63
CA ASN A 31 9.68 10.16 -12.13
C ASN A 31 10.27 8.78 -11.82
N PHE A 32 10.42 7.94 -12.85
CA PHE A 32 10.92 6.58 -12.70
C PHE A 32 12.38 6.46 -12.22
N ARG A 33 13.20 7.52 -12.36
CA ARG A 33 14.60 7.50 -11.93
C ARG A 33 14.74 7.78 -10.44
N SER A 34 13.91 8.67 -9.92
CA SER A 34 13.94 9.08 -8.50
C SER A 34 12.80 8.52 -7.68
N PHE A 35 11.86 7.80 -8.30
CA PHE A 35 10.58 7.38 -7.70
C PHE A 35 9.76 8.54 -7.13
N ASN A 36 10.03 9.77 -7.57
CA ASN A 36 9.31 10.94 -7.07
C ASN A 36 7.89 10.98 -7.61
N ASN A 37 6.94 11.41 -6.76
CA ASN A 37 5.50 11.46 -7.05
C ASN A 37 4.92 10.10 -7.44
N ASP A 38 5.31 9.04 -6.74
CA ASP A 38 4.72 7.69 -6.89
C ASP A 38 3.31 7.64 -6.29
N ILE A 39 2.36 8.26 -7.00
CA ILE A 39 0.95 8.33 -6.63
C ILE A 39 0.07 8.37 -7.88
N MET A 40 -1.05 7.65 -7.84
CA MET A 40 -2.08 7.68 -8.87
C MET A 40 -3.47 7.56 -8.26
N LEU A 41 -4.49 8.02 -8.98
CA LEU A 41 -5.91 7.83 -8.62
C LEU A 41 -6.58 6.90 -9.62
N ILE A 42 -7.37 5.96 -9.10
CA ILE A 42 -8.19 5.03 -9.90
C ILE A 42 -9.67 5.39 -9.69
N LYS A 43 -10.38 5.65 -10.79
CA LYS A 43 -11.83 5.86 -10.78
C LYS A 43 -12.55 4.54 -11.07
N LEU A 44 -13.36 4.09 -10.12
CA LEU A 44 -14.21 2.90 -10.26
C LEU A 44 -15.29 3.13 -11.34
N SER A 45 -15.71 2.06 -12.02
CA SER A 45 -16.79 2.10 -13.03
C SER A 45 -18.16 2.49 -12.47
N ARG A 46 -18.37 2.27 -11.17
CA ARG A 46 -19.56 2.65 -10.40
C ARG A 46 -19.17 2.97 -8.95
N PRO A 47 -19.99 3.72 -8.19
CA PRO A 47 -19.75 3.96 -6.78
C PRO A 47 -19.68 2.65 -5.97
N ALA A 48 -18.83 2.64 -4.93
CA ALA A 48 -18.77 1.56 -3.96
C ALA A 48 -19.89 1.68 -2.91
N ILE A 49 -20.33 0.55 -2.37
CA ILE A 49 -21.29 0.50 -1.28
C ILE A 49 -20.50 0.59 0.03
N VAL A 50 -20.64 1.69 0.75
CA VAL A 50 -20.01 1.87 2.07
C VAL A 50 -20.77 1.05 3.11
N ASN A 51 -20.04 0.27 3.90
CA ASN A 51 -20.61 -0.63 4.93
C ASN A 51 -19.56 -0.95 6.01
N ALA A 52 -19.83 -1.91 6.90
CA ALA A 52 -18.91 -2.27 7.99
C ALA A 52 -17.50 -2.68 7.51
N ASN A 53 -17.36 -3.22 6.30
CA ASN A 53 -16.10 -3.72 5.74
C ASN A 53 -15.47 -2.77 4.70
N VAL A 54 -16.24 -1.81 4.18
CA VAL A 54 -15.79 -0.84 3.17
C VAL A 54 -16.06 0.57 3.67
N GLN A 55 -14.99 1.27 4.05
CA GLN A 55 -15.01 2.66 4.52
C GLN A 55 -13.89 3.47 3.87
N PRO A 56 -14.11 4.76 3.55
CA PRO A 56 -13.04 5.62 3.05
C PRO A 56 -12.01 5.91 4.15
N ALA A 57 -10.73 5.88 3.79
CA ALA A 57 -9.67 6.34 4.68
C ALA A 57 -9.69 7.86 4.82
N LEU A 58 -9.36 8.36 6.02
CA LEU A 58 -9.22 9.79 6.27
C LEU A 58 -7.92 10.31 5.65
N ILE A 59 -8.03 11.38 4.84
CA ILE A 59 -6.87 12.09 4.31
C ILE A 59 -6.58 13.28 5.20
N GLN A 60 -5.39 13.33 5.79
CA GLN A 60 -4.95 14.48 6.57
C GLN A 60 -4.53 15.62 5.62
N GLN A 61 -5.04 16.83 5.87
CA GLN A 61 -4.83 18.00 5.01
C GLN A 61 -3.42 18.61 5.14
N SER A 62 -2.72 18.35 6.25
CA SER A 62 -1.33 18.77 6.43
C SER A 62 -0.55 17.77 7.28
N LEU A 63 0.51 17.19 6.72
CA LEU A 63 1.52 16.42 7.46
C LEU A 63 2.54 17.40 8.08
N SER A 64 2.07 18.32 8.93
CA SER A 64 2.96 19.27 9.59
C SER A 64 3.65 18.63 10.80
N VAL A 65 4.90 18.22 10.58
CA VAL A 65 6.06 18.32 11.50
C VAL A 65 6.15 17.35 12.69
N GLN A 66 5.11 16.62 13.10
CA GLN A 66 5.17 15.77 14.32
C GLN A 66 4.87 14.26 14.15
N LEU A 67 5.24 13.67 13.02
CA LEU A 67 5.12 12.21 12.83
C LEU A 67 6.29 11.40 13.44
N LYS A 68 7.29 12.04 14.02
CA LYS A 68 8.47 11.33 14.55
C LYS A 68 8.06 10.36 15.67
N GLY A 69 8.41 9.09 15.51
CA GLY A 69 8.12 8.05 16.50
C GLY A 69 6.65 7.65 16.58
N VAL A 70 5.78 8.24 15.74
CA VAL A 70 4.40 7.79 15.61
C VAL A 70 4.42 6.37 15.04
N SER A 71 3.69 5.49 15.72
CA SER A 71 3.42 4.14 15.25
C SER A 71 2.33 4.21 14.18
N CYS A 72 2.57 3.55 13.06
CA CYS A 72 1.61 3.39 11.98
C CYS A 72 1.49 1.92 11.64
N THR A 73 0.30 1.49 11.23
CA THR A 73 0.07 0.13 10.77
C THR A 73 0.16 0.10 9.26
N VAL A 74 0.96 -0.82 8.72
CA VAL A 74 1.00 -1.15 7.30
C VAL A 74 0.33 -2.50 7.10
N SER A 75 -0.56 -2.59 6.12
CA SER A 75 -1.30 -3.82 5.81
C SER A 75 -1.16 -4.22 4.35
N GLY A 76 -1.19 -5.53 4.08
CA GLY A 76 -1.21 -6.07 2.73
C GLY A 76 -1.05 -7.58 2.68
N TRP A 77 -1.07 -8.11 1.46
CA TRP A 77 -0.90 -9.54 1.15
C TRP A 77 0.51 -9.89 0.66
N GLY A 78 1.49 -9.02 0.92
CA GLY A 78 2.87 -9.19 0.46
C GLY A 78 3.56 -10.47 0.96
N VAL A 79 4.77 -10.72 0.46
CA VAL A 79 5.59 -11.86 0.91
C VAL A 79 5.93 -11.72 2.39
N THR A 80 5.81 -12.81 3.15
CA THR A 80 6.04 -12.83 4.61
C THR A 80 7.42 -13.35 5.00
N GLN A 81 8.18 -13.84 4.04
CA GLN A 81 9.53 -14.38 4.22
C GLN A 81 10.45 -13.86 3.12
N ILE A 82 11.70 -13.58 3.49
CA ILE A 82 12.74 -13.16 2.55
C ILE A 82 12.92 -14.31 1.54
N TYR A 83 12.98 -13.98 0.25
CA TYR A 83 13.11 -14.91 -0.88
C TYR A 83 11.89 -15.80 -1.17
N SER A 84 10.75 -15.60 -0.48
CA SER A 84 9.49 -16.24 -0.89
C SER A 84 9.02 -15.65 -2.22
N ALA A 85 8.50 -16.50 -3.10
CA ALA A 85 7.78 -16.10 -4.30
C ALA A 85 6.25 -16.05 -4.08
N TYR A 86 5.77 -16.49 -2.91
CA TYR A 86 4.36 -16.63 -2.60
C TYR A 86 3.87 -15.49 -1.71
N LEU A 87 2.72 -14.95 -2.09
CA LEU A 87 1.98 -13.98 -1.28
C LEU A 87 1.34 -14.65 -0.06
N SER A 88 1.06 -13.84 0.95
CA SER A 88 0.14 -14.27 2.01
C SER A 88 -1.27 -14.31 1.43
N PRO A 89 -1.98 -15.45 1.44
CA PRO A 89 -3.37 -15.49 0.96
C PRO A 89 -4.27 -14.62 1.85
N VAL A 90 -3.98 -14.58 3.15
CA VAL A 90 -4.72 -13.78 4.15
C VAL A 90 -4.04 -12.44 4.37
N LEU A 91 -4.82 -11.35 4.51
CA LEU A 91 -4.35 -10.01 4.79
C LEU A 91 -3.51 -9.98 6.07
N ARG A 92 -2.33 -9.36 6.02
CA ARG A 92 -1.46 -9.14 7.17
C ARG A 92 -1.37 -7.67 7.51
N ALA A 93 -1.06 -7.40 8.78
CA ALA A 93 -0.79 -6.06 9.28
C ALA A 93 0.43 -6.09 10.19
N VAL A 94 1.23 -5.03 10.15
CA VAL A 94 2.39 -4.86 10.99
C VAL A 94 2.54 -3.40 11.41
N ASP A 95 2.87 -3.18 12.68
CA ASP A 95 3.16 -1.86 13.19
C ASP A 95 4.63 -1.48 12.93
N VAL A 96 4.82 -0.27 12.43
CA VAL A 96 6.11 0.35 12.10
C VAL A 96 6.17 1.76 12.67
N HIS A 97 7.38 2.29 12.85
CA HIS A 97 7.58 3.65 13.34
C HIS A 97 8.09 4.55 12.22
N ILE A 98 7.57 5.77 12.14
CA ILE A 98 8.08 6.78 11.21
C ILE A 98 9.49 7.23 11.62
N MET A 99 10.40 7.26 10.63
CA MET A 99 11.83 7.51 10.77
C MET A 99 12.26 8.76 9.99
N ASN A 100 12.96 9.67 10.67
CA ASN A 100 13.39 10.95 10.06
C ASN A 100 14.82 10.93 9.52
N PHE A 101 15.60 9.87 9.80
CA PHE A 101 17.03 9.80 9.46
C PHE A 101 17.32 8.89 8.27
N CYS A 102 16.29 8.40 7.57
CA CYS A 102 16.45 7.49 6.45
C CYS A 102 17.23 8.11 5.28
N GLN A 103 17.19 9.43 5.11
CA GLN A 103 17.95 10.10 4.06
C GLN A 103 19.46 9.82 4.13
N TYR A 104 20.01 9.63 5.32
CA TYR A 104 21.40 9.21 5.52
C TYR A 104 21.62 7.78 5.03
N TYR A 105 20.75 6.84 5.43
CA TYR A 105 20.84 5.42 5.05
C TYR A 105 20.63 5.18 3.55
N TYR A 106 19.85 6.02 2.88
CA TYR A 106 19.57 5.94 1.44
C TYR A 106 20.42 6.91 0.60
N TRP A 107 21.53 7.42 1.12
CA TRP A 107 22.47 8.31 0.40
C TRP A 107 21.79 9.47 -0.34
N GLY A 108 20.84 10.14 0.32
CA GLY A 108 20.16 11.31 -0.24
C GLY A 108 19.09 11.00 -1.30
N ARG A 109 18.74 9.73 -1.54
CA ARG A 109 17.70 9.35 -2.52
C ARG A 109 16.27 9.64 -2.06
N ILE A 110 16.06 9.86 -0.76
CA ILE A 110 14.76 10.25 -0.19
C ILE A 110 14.58 11.76 -0.35
N ASN A 111 13.43 12.17 -0.89
CA ASN A 111 13.05 13.57 -1.08
C ASN A 111 11.89 13.98 -0.15
N SER A 112 11.50 15.26 -0.18
CA SER A 112 10.46 15.81 0.70
C SER A 112 9.04 15.29 0.45
N ASN A 113 8.81 14.58 -0.66
CA ASN A 113 7.53 13.93 -0.98
C ASN A 113 7.47 12.47 -0.50
N MET A 114 8.46 12.02 0.27
CA MET A 114 8.60 10.66 0.76
C MET A 114 8.69 10.63 2.29
N ILE A 115 8.18 9.55 2.88
CA ILE A 115 8.29 9.25 4.31
C ILE A 115 8.90 7.86 4.44
N CYS A 116 9.69 7.66 5.47
CA CYS A 116 10.25 6.36 5.81
C CYS A 116 9.61 5.84 7.09
N ALA A 117 9.30 4.55 7.12
CA ALA A 117 8.85 3.87 8.32
C ALA A 117 9.44 2.46 8.38
N GLY A 118 9.64 1.94 9.58
CA GLY A 118 10.16 0.60 9.79
C GLY A 118 10.27 0.22 11.26
N SER A 119 10.84 -0.95 11.54
CA SER A 119 11.20 -1.39 12.88
C SER A 119 12.66 -1.06 13.20
N LEU A 120 12.90 -0.38 14.33
CA LEU A 120 14.27 -0.07 14.80
C LEU A 120 15.11 -1.32 15.05
N PHE A 121 14.48 -2.45 15.37
CA PHE A 121 15.13 -3.72 15.65
C PHE A 121 15.14 -4.67 14.45
N GLY A 122 14.65 -4.22 13.29
CA GLY A 122 14.47 -5.05 12.10
C GLY A 122 13.35 -6.09 12.27
N GLY A 123 13.27 -7.03 11.32
CA GLY A 123 12.34 -8.16 11.33
C GLY A 123 10.87 -7.85 11.01
N LYS A 124 10.50 -6.58 10.86
CA LYS A 124 9.15 -6.12 10.52
C LYS A 124 9.25 -4.98 9.51
N ASP A 125 8.69 -5.19 8.32
CA ASP A 125 8.66 -4.21 7.24
C ASP A 125 7.54 -4.55 6.23
N SER A 126 7.24 -3.60 5.34
CA SER A 126 6.55 -3.87 4.09
C SER A 126 7.49 -4.56 3.10
N CYS A 127 7.06 -5.68 2.51
CA CYS A 127 7.83 -6.36 1.48
C CYS A 127 7.13 -6.25 0.13
N GLN A 128 7.88 -5.84 -0.89
CA GLN A 128 7.39 -5.78 -2.27
C GLN A 128 7.36 -7.16 -2.93
N VAL A 129 6.48 -7.28 -3.93
CA VAL A 129 6.53 -8.33 -4.94
C VAL A 129 7.10 -7.72 -6.21
N THR A 130 8.11 -8.34 -6.80
CA THR A 130 8.71 -7.87 -8.06
C THR A 130 7.83 -8.18 -9.30
N ARG A 131 6.60 -8.69 -9.10
CA ARG A 131 5.64 -8.96 -10.19
C ARG A 131 4.23 -8.55 -9.76
N PRO A 132 3.53 -7.69 -10.54
CA PRO A 132 2.09 -7.48 -10.34
C PRO A 132 1.36 -8.80 -10.60
N ILE A 133 0.43 -9.15 -9.72
CA ILE A 133 -0.56 -10.19 -10.01
C ILE A 133 -1.50 -9.60 -11.07
N VAL A 134 -1.27 -9.99 -12.31
CA VAL A 134 -2.25 -9.88 -13.37
C VAL A 134 -3.00 -11.20 -13.34
N ASP A 135 -4.24 -11.17 -12.84
CA ASP A 135 -5.15 -12.30 -13.02
C ASP A 135 -5.48 -12.39 -14.52
N GLU A 136 -4.88 -13.35 -15.21
CA GLU A 136 -5.13 -13.65 -16.63
C GLU A 136 -6.18 -14.77 -16.82
N ASN A 137 -6.93 -15.17 -15.78
CA ASN A 137 -7.95 -16.21 -15.93
C ASN A 137 -9.32 -15.75 -15.43
N GLN A 138 -9.97 -14.91 -16.24
CA GLN A 138 -11.42 -14.92 -16.49
C GLN A 138 -11.79 -14.05 -17.70
#